data_AF-A0AAU4FCJ0-F1
#
_entry.id   AF-A0AAU4FCJ0-F1
#
_cell.length_a   1.000
_cell.length_b   1.000
_cell.length_c   1.000
_cell.angle_alpha   90.00
_cell.angle_beta   90.00
_cell.angle_gamma   90.00
#
_symmetry.space_group_name_H-M   'P 1'
#
loop_
_entity.id
_entity.type
_entity.pdbx_description
1 polymer ?
#
loop_
_entity_poly.entity_id
_entity_poly.type
_entity_poly.pdbx_seq_one_letter_code
_entity_poly.pdbx_strand_id
1 'polypeptide(L)'
;MTFFEAANEFVRLNARQQELVAAPDGGGLTGEFLRGEAQNGPTDANLLIARILQGESVPDDEIFEVLSAQDSLIVGSPDTCRKKLQAYADLGIDRLMCLQQIGGIPHDKVLKSIRLIGELIPDLA
;
A
#
# COMPACT_ATOMS: atom_id res chain seq x y z
N MET A 1 -7.29 7.57 -19.53
CA MET A 1 -8.07 6.67 -18.68
C MET A 1 -8.76 7.49 -17.61
N THR A 2 -10.08 7.54 -17.66
CA THR A 2 -10.90 8.04 -16.56
C THR A 2 -11.09 6.94 -15.51
N PHE A 3 -11.52 7.29 -14.29
CA PHE A 3 -11.74 6.32 -13.21
C PHE A 3 -12.75 5.22 -13.61
N PHE A 4 -13.78 5.56 -14.39
CA PHE A 4 -14.77 4.61 -14.89
C PHE A 4 -14.21 3.66 -15.97
N GLU A 5 -13.27 4.13 -16.79
CA GLU A 5 -12.56 3.29 -17.75
C GLU A 5 -11.64 2.29 -17.04
N ALA A 6 -11.02 2.69 -15.93
CA ALA A 6 -10.18 1.82 -15.12
C ALA A 6 -10.98 0.68 -14.47
N ALA A 7 -12.19 0.94 -14.01
CA ALA A 7 -13.08 -0.09 -13.45
C ALA A 7 -13.45 -1.16 -14.50
N ASN A 8 -13.80 -0.75 -15.72
CA ASN A 8 -14.12 -1.68 -16.81
C ASN A 8 -12.90 -2.52 -17.23
N GLU A 9 -11.71 -1.90 -17.32
CA GLU A 9 -10.48 -2.65 -17.59
C GLU A 9 -10.14 -3.63 -16.48
N PHE A 10 -10.35 -3.25 -15.22
CA PHE A 10 -10.13 -4.15 -14.08
C PHE A 10 -11.02 -5.38 -14.13
N VAL A 11 -12.30 -5.23 -14.47
CA VAL A 11 -13.22 -6.37 -14.66
C VAL A 11 -12.73 -7.27 -15.80
N ARG A 12 -12.32 -6.69 -16.93
CA ARG A 12 -11.82 -7.44 -18.09
C ARG A 12 -10.54 -8.22 -17.76
N LEU A 13 -9.60 -7.59 -17.06
CA LEU A 13 -8.34 -8.20 -16.64
C LEU A 13 -8.60 -9.38 -15.69
N ASN A 14 -9.46 -9.20 -14.69
CA ASN A 14 -9.81 -10.27 -13.76
C ASN A 14 -10.46 -11.46 -14.46
N ALA A 15 -11.38 -11.24 -15.41
CA ALA A 15 -11.98 -12.32 -16.18
C ALA A 15 -10.92 -13.13 -16.95
N ARG A 16 -9.98 -12.44 -17.62
CA ARG A 16 -8.86 -13.06 -18.31
C ARG A 16 -7.93 -13.84 -17.36
N GLN A 17 -7.66 -13.29 -16.18
CA GLN A 17 -6.86 -13.95 -15.16
C GLN A 17 -7.55 -15.23 -14.66
N GLN A 18 -8.87 -15.21 -14.46
CA GLN A 18 -9.65 -16.39 -14.09
C GLN A 18 -9.61 -17.48 -15.16
N GLU A 19 -9.73 -17.11 -16.44
CA GLU A 19 -9.59 -18.06 -17.55
C GLU A 19 -8.21 -18.73 -17.57
N LEU A 20 -7.15 -17.97 -17.34
CA LEU A 20 -5.77 -18.49 -17.28
C LEU A 20 -5.53 -19.40 -16.07
N VAL A 21 -6.14 -19.07 -14.92
CA VAL A 21 -6.06 -19.90 -13.71
C VAL A 21 -6.80 -21.23 -13.90
N ALA A 22 -7.95 -21.20 -14.58
CA ALA A 22 -8.81 -22.35 -14.84
C ALA A 22 -8.44 -23.15 -16.10
N ALA A 23 -7.43 -22.71 -16.86
CA ALA A 23 -7.03 -23.36 -18.10
C ALA A 23 -6.59 -24.83 -17.86
N PRO A 24 -7.02 -25.80 -18.70
CA PRO A 24 -6.72 -27.23 -18.50
C PRO A 24 -5.22 -27.58 -18.52
N ASP A 25 -4.41 -26.76 -19.18
CA ASP A 25 -2.94 -26.84 -19.24
C ASP A 25 -2.26 -26.07 -18.09
N GLY A 26 -3.05 -25.53 -17.17
CA GLY A 26 -2.59 -24.70 -16.06
C GLY A 26 -2.21 -23.28 -16.46
N GLY A 27 -2.40 -22.84 -17.71
CA GLY A 27 -2.14 -21.46 -18.15
C GLY A 27 -0.66 -21.08 -18.20
N GLY A 28 0.25 -22.06 -18.20
CA GLY A 28 1.70 -21.88 -18.18
C GLY A 28 2.22 -21.12 -16.95
N LEU A 29 3.37 -20.45 -17.10
CA LEU A 29 4.01 -19.67 -16.03
C LEU A 29 3.09 -18.57 -15.48
N THR A 30 2.28 -17.95 -16.35
CA THR A 30 1.31 -16.92 -15.94
C THR A 30 0.21 -17.50 -15.07
N GLY A 31 -0.34 -18.67 -15.42
CA GLY A 31 -1.34 -19.33 -14.58
C GLY A 31 -0.77 -19.82 -13.24
N GLU A 32 0.49 -20.28 -13.22
CA GLU A 32 1.18 -20.64 -11.98
C GLU A 32 1.41 -19.44 -11.07
N PHE A 33 1.90 -18.32 -11.62
CA PHE A 33 2.04 -17.06 -10.89
C PHE A 33 0.70 -16.59 -10.31
N LEU A 34 -0.37 -16.56 -11.12
CA LEU A 34 -1.70 -16.14 -10.68
C LEU A 34 -2.27 -17.04 -9.57
N ARG A 35 -2.01 -18.35 -9.60
CA ARG A 35 -2.39 -19.26 -8.51
C ARG A 35 -1.57 -19.00 -7.24
N GLY A 36 -0.28 -18.72 -7.36
CA GLY A 36 0.56 -18.32 -6.24
C GLY A 36 0.11 -17.01 -5.60
N GLU A 37 -0.27 -16.02 -6.42
CA GLU A 37 -0.86 -14.78 -5.93
C GLU A 37 -2.23 -15.03 -5.28
N ALA A 38 -3.08 -15.89 -5.85
CA ALA A 38 -4.38 -16.23 -5.27
C ALA A 38 -4.28 -16.99 -3.94
N GLN A 39 -3.17 -17.68 -3.67
CA GLN A 39 -2.90 -18.29 -2.36
C GLN A 39 -2.63 -17.22 -1.28
N ASN A 40 -2.14 -16.05 -1.68
CA ASN A 40 -2.04 -14.89 -0.81
C ASN A 40 -3.39 -14.16 -0.85
N GLY A 41 -4.29 -14.54 0.07
CA GLY A 41 -5.58 -13.87 0.22
C GLY A 41 -5.42 -12.35 0.45
N PRO A 42 -6.51 -11.57 0.29
CA PRO A 42 -6.46 -10.13 0.53
C PRO A 42 -5.98 -9.84 1.96
N THR A 43 -5.06 -8.89 2.08
CA THR A 43 -4.60 -8.40 3.39
C THR A 43 -5.72 -7.65 4.10
N ASP A 44 -5.61 -7.49 5.41
CA ASP A 44 -6.57 -6.69 6.20
C ASP A 44 -6.68 -5.26 5.66
N ALA A 45 -5.57 -4.67 5.19
CA ALA A 45 -5.58 -3.37 4.53
C ALA A 45 -6.38 -3.38 3.22
N ASN A 46 -6.29 -4.44 2.40
CA ASN A 46 -7.10 -4.56 1.19
C ASN A 46 -8.60 -4.64 1.52
N LEU A 47 -8.96 -5.40 2.56
CA LEU A 47 -10.35 -5.56 3.00
C LEU A 47 -10.91 -4.24 3.56
N LEU A 48 -10.12 -3.53 4.38
CA LEU A 48 -10.48 -2.22 4.90
C LEU A 48 -10.70 -1.19 3.78
N ILE A 49 -9.76 -1.11 2.82
CA ILE A 49 -9.88 -0.19 1.68
C ILE A 49 -11.11 -0.51 0.85
N ALA A 50 -11.42 -1.80 0.63
CA ALA A 50 -12.62 -2.21 -0.09
C ALA A 50 -13.91 -1.70 0.57
N ARG A 51 -14.01 -1.77 1.91
CA ARG A 51 -15.13 -1.22 2.69
C ARG A 51 -15.28 0.29 2.49
N ILE A 52 -14.17 1.03 2.57
CA ILE A 52 -14.15 2.49 2.35
C ILE A 52 -14.61 2.83 0.92
N LEU A 53 -14.14 2.10 -0.09
CA LEU A 53 -14.52 2.30 -1.49
C LEU A 53 -16.00 1.99 -1.76
N GLN A 54 -16.62 1.12 -0.96
CA GLN A 54 -18.05 0.84 -0.99
C GLN A 54 -18.89 1.92 -0.28
N GLY A 55 -18.24 2.94 0.29
CA GLY A 55 -18.90 4.04 0.99
C GLY A 55 -19.17 3.75 2.47
N GLU A 56 -18.59 2.69 3.04
CA GLU A 56 -18.68 2.45 4.47
C GLU A 56 -17.88 3.48 5.25
N SER A 57 -18.50 4.08 6.28
CA SER A 57 -17.80 4.95 7.23
C SER A 57 -17.14 4.09 8.29
N VAL A 58 -15.85 3.81 8.11
CA VAL A 58 -15.05 3.04 9.06
C VAL A 58 -14.47 3.97 10.14
N PRO A 59 -14.43 3.58 11.42
CA PRO A 59 -13.84 4.41 12.48
C PRO A 59 -12.34 4.70 12.24
N ASP A 60 -11.91 5.92 12.55
CA ASP A 60 -10.53 6.37 12.34
C ASP A 60 -9.49 5.48 13.05
N ASP A 61 -9.79 5.01 14.26
CA ASP A 61 -8.89 4.13 15.02
C ASP A 61 -8.70 2.78 14.31
N GLU A 62 -9.76 2.22 13.72
CA GLU A 62 -9.67 0.97 12.94
C GLU A 62 -8.85 1.18 11.66
N ILE A 63 -9.08 2.31 10.97
CA ILE A 63 -8.30 2.69 9.80
C ILE A 63 -6.82 2.80 10.17
N PHE A 64 -6.52 3.47 11.28
CA PHE A 64 -5.15 3.65 11.74
C PHE A 64 -4.50 2.31 12.10
N GLU A 65 -5.12 1.48 12.92
CA GLU A 65 -4.55 0.20 13.35
C GLU A 65 -4.23 -0.71 12.15
N VAL A 66 -5.19 -0.87 11.23
CA VAL A 66 -5.02 -1.77 10.08
C VAL A 66 -3.99 -1.22 9.08
N LEU A 67 -4.04 0.08 8.75
CA LEU A 67 -3.12 0.63 7.77
C LEU A 67 -1.71 0.85 8.34
N SER A 68 -1.58 1.16 9.63
CA SER A 68 -0.28 1.34 10.28
C SER A 68 0.51 0.03 10.45
N ALA A 69 -0.15 -1.12 10.32
CA ALA A 69 0.53 -2.41 10.23
C ALA A 69 1.36 -2.57 8.93
N GLN A 70 1.08 -1.78 7.90
CA GLN A 70 1.82 -1.84 6.64
C GLN A 70 3.17 -1.12 6.77
N ASP A 71 4.26 -1.76 6.33
CA ASP A 71 5.61 -1.15 6.35
C ASP A 71 5.69 0.10 5.47
N SER A 72 4.92 0.13 4.37
CA SER A 72 4.84 1.26 3.44
C SER A 72 4.16 2.49 4.05
N LEU A 73 3.40 2.35 5.14
CA LEU A 73 2.81 3.47 5.84
C LEU A 73 3.72 3.95 6.98
N ILE A 74 4.59 4.90 6.67
CA ILE A 74 5.51 5.51 7.63
C ILE A 74 4.85 6.73 8.27
N VAL A 75 3.99 6.50 9.26
CA VAL A 75 3.22 7.54 9.96
C VAL A 75 3.27 7.28 11.47
N GLY A 76 3.52 8.33 12.26
CA GLY A 76 3.53 8.24 13.72
C GLY A 76 4.45 9.27 14.38
N SER A 77 4.97 8.94 15.56
CA SER A 77 6.02 9.71 16.22
C SER A 77 7.36 9.59 15.47
N PRO A 78 8.34 10.47 15.72
CA PRO A 78 9.68 10.34 15.16
C PRO A 78 10.31 8.96 15.41
N ASP A 79 10.12 8.38 16.60
CA ASP A 79 10.63 7.04 16.94
C ASP A 79 9.94 5.93 16.13
N THR A 80 8.63 6.03 15.92
CA THR A 80 7.90 5.08 15.06
C THR A 80 8.39 5.17 13.62
N CYS A 81 8.51 6.39 13.08
CA CYS A 81 9.01 6.60 11.73
C CYS A 81 10.44 6.10 11.57
N ARG A 82 11.32 6.35 12.55
CA ARG A 82 12.70 5.83 12.58
C ARG A 82 12.74 4.32 12.46
N LYS A 83 11.98 3.60 13.28
CA LYS A 83 11.95 2.12 13.26
C LYS A 83 11.54 1.58 11.89
N LYS A 84 10.51 2.19 11.29
CA LYS A 84 10.05 1.80 9.95
C LYS A 84 11.07 2.11 8.87
N LEU A 85 11.68 3.30 8.88
CA LEU A 85 12.74 3.67 7.95
C LEU A 85 13.96 2.74 8.07
N GLN A 86 14.33 2.34 9.29
CA GLN A 86 15.42 1.39 9.52
C GLN A 86 15.14 0.03 8.86
N ALA A 87 13.90 -0.46 8.89
CA ALA A 87 13.55 -1.72 8.23
C ALA A 87 13.85 -1.67 6.71
N TYR A 88 13.65 -0.53 6.04
CA TYR A 88 14.05 -0.35 4.64
C TYR A 88 15.58 -0.33 4.48
N ALA A 89 16.30 0.37 5.36
CA ALA A 89 17.76 0.40 5.33
C ALA A 89 18.37 -1.00 5.54
N ASP A 90 17.81 -1.80 6.46
CA ASP A 90 18.25 -3.17 6.76
C ASP A 90 18.04 -4.12 5.57
N LEU A 91 17.06 -3.82 4.70
CA LEU A 91 16.85 -4.52 3.42
C LEU A 91 17.84 -4.07 2.31
N GLY A 92 18.73 -3.12 2.61
CA GLY A 92 19.71 -2.58 1.68
C GLY A 92 19.17 -1.49 0.75
N ILE A 93 18.02 -0.89 1.08
CA ILE A 93 17.44 0.20 0.29
C ILE A 93 18.16 1.50 0.61
N ASP A 94 18.76 2.10 -0.41
CA ASP A 94 19.60 3.30 -0.30
C ASP A 94 18.87 4.61 -0.69
N ARG A 95 17.66 4.48 -1.25
CA ARG A 95 16.83 5.61 -1.71
C ARG A 95 15.35 5.34 -1.40
N LEU A 96 14.75 6.24 -0.65
CA LEU A 96 13.31 6.22 -0.33
C LEU A 96 12.71 7.59 -0.62
N MET A 97 11.62 7.62 -1.38
CA MET A 97 10.87 8.83 -1.66
C MET A 97 9.59 8.84 -0.83
N CYS A 98 9.49 9.78 0.12
CA CYS A 98 8.32 9.89 0.99
C CYS A 98 7.24 10.76 0.36
N LEU A 99 6.04 10.21 0.14
CA LEU A 99 4.85 11.01 -0.16
C LEU A 99 4.39 11.71 1.13
N GLN A 100 4.58 13.02 1.24
CA GLN A 100 4.29 13.79 2.45
C GLN A 100 3.00 14.61 2.39
N GLN A 101 2.54 14.96 1.18
CA GLN A 101 1.32 15.74 0.97
C GLN A 101 0.30 14.89 0.24
N ILE A 102 -0.76 14.51 0.95
CA ILE A 102 -1.89 13.76 0.42
C ILE A 102 -3.20 14.44 0.83
N GLY A 103 -4.16 14.49 -0.08
CA GLY A 103 -5.48 15.07 0.17
C GLY A 103 -5.42 16.53 0.68
N GLY A 104 -6.19 16.81 1.73
CA GLY A 104 -6.34 18.14 2.32
C GLY A 104 -5.44 18.44 3.51
N ILE A 105 -4.31 17.73 3.68
CA ILE A 105 -3.42 17.98 4.83
C ILE A 105 -2.92 19.45 4.80
N PRO A 106 -3.08 20.21 5.90
CA PRO A 106 -2.61 21.60 5.96
C PRO A 106 -1.11 21.74 5.68
N HIS A 107 -0.74 22.79 4.94
CA HIS A 107 0.63 23.01 4.47
C HIS A 107 1.65 23.09 5.62
N ASP A 108 1.30 23.72 6.74
CA ASP A 108 2.17 23.82 7.92
C ASP A 108 2.49 22.44 8.52
N LYS A 109 1.53 21.51 8.49
CA LYS A 109 1.72 20.13 8.93
C LYS A 109 2.63 19.35 8.00
N VAL A 110 2.46 19.51 6.68
CA VAL A 110 3.37 18.92 5.68
C VAL A 110 4.80 19.40 5.92
N LEU A 111 5.01 20.72 6.05
CA LEU A 111 6.34 21.28 6.31
C LEU A 111 6.92 20.82 7.65
N LYS A 112 6.09 20.66 8.69
CA LYS A 112 6.53 20.08 9.97
C LYS A 112 6.99 18.64 9.80
N SER A 113 6.23 17.81 9.07
CA SER A 113 6.57 16.41 8.79
C SER A 113 7.89 16.29 8.04
N ILE A 114 8.10 17.09 7.00
CA ILE A 114 9.35 17.12 6.22
C ILE A 114 10.56 17.45 7.13
N ARG A 115 10.43 18.43 8.03
CA ARG A 115 11.50 18.76 8.99
C ARG A 115 11.82 17.59 9.92
N LEU A 116 10.80 16.98 10.52
CA LEU A 116 10.97 15.85 11.44
C LEU A 116 11.62 14.65 10.74
N ILE A 117 11.22 14.33 9.51
CA ILE A 117 11.87 13.27 8.73
C ILE A 117 13.32 13.63 8.43
N GLY A 118 13.60 14.89 8.06
CA GLY A 118 14.97 15.37 7.82
C GLY A 118 15.90 15.21 9.02
N GLU A 119 15.39 15.36 10.25
CA GLU A 119 16.14 15.15 11.49
C GLU A 119 16.53 13.68 11.72
N LEU A 120 15.82 12.71 11.12
CA LEU A 120 16.12 11.29 11.26
C LEU A 120 17.20 10.79 10.29
N ILE A 121 17.44 11.50 9.18
CA ILE A 121 18.35 11.06 8.11
C ILE A 121 19.78 10.76 8.60
N PRO A 122 20.41 11.57 9.46
CA PRO A 122 21.79 11.31 9.91
C PRO A 122 21.97 9.97 10.62
N ASP A 123 20.92 9.44 11.24
CA ASP A 123 20.95 8.18 11.97
C ASP A 123 20.67 6.95 11.07
N LEU A 124 20.34 7.18 9.79
CA LEU A 124 20.00 6.16 8.79
C LEU A 124 21.09 6.00 7.71
N ALA A 125 22.23 6.69 7.87
CA ALA A 125 23.32 6.78 6.90
C ALA A 125 24.51 5.88 7.23
#